data_AF-A0A151J2V3-F1
#
_entry.id   AF-A0A151J2V3-F1
#
_cell.length_a   1.000
_cell.length_b   1.000
_cell.length_c   1.000
_cell.angle_alpha   90.00
_cell.angle_beta   90.00
_cell.angle_gamma   90.00
#
_symmetry.space_group_name_H-M   'P 1'
#
loop_
_entity.id
_entity.type
_entity.pdbx_description
1 polymer ?
#
loop_
_entity_poly.entity_id
_entity_poly.type
_entity_poly.pdbx_seq_one_letter_code
_entity_poly.pdbx_strand_id
1 'polypeptide(L)'
;MSTQAYYKERLGFDPADTVAEHQREQRSQHGYEESLSKFKGQNANGFPEEGPGCNGEIGEHRAGNTQAFWGCWAMFIEAHDERDAIQKKTFTKWVNKHLKKASRHVGDLFEDLRDGHNLISLLEVLSGEHLPRERGRMRFHMLQNVQMALDFLRYKKIKLVNIRAEDIVDGNPKLTLGLIWTIILHFQVSNSAFCKT
;
A
#
# COMPACT_ATOMS: atom_id res chain seq x y z
N MET A 1 -18.05 -10.75 13.13
CA MET A 1 -16.84 -10.04 13.61
C MET A 1 -16.72 -8.73 12.84
N SER A 2 -16.40 -7.62 13.51
CA SER A 2 -16.03 -6.37 12.84
C SER A 2 -14.76 -6.57 12.01
N THR A 3 -14.60 -5.85 10.90
CA THR A 3 -13.37 -5.84 10.09
C THR A 3 -12.15 -5.55 10.97
N GLN A 4 -12.30 -4.65 11.94
CA GLN A 4 -11.25 -4.30 12.90
C GLN A 4 -10.90 -5.46 13.84
N ALA A 5 -11.89 -6.21 14.30
CA ALA A 5 -11.68 -7.41 15.12
C ALA A 5 -11.03 -8.55 14.32
N TYR A 6 -11.33 -8.66 13.02
CA TYR A 6 -10.67 -9.64 12.15
C TYR A 6 -9.16 -9.39 12.04
N TYR A 7 -8.74 -8.13 11.83
CA TYR A 7 -7.33 -7.78 11.81
C TYR A 7 -6.66 -8.09 13.16
N LYS A 8 -7.27 -7.66 14.26
CA LYS A 8 -6.68 -7.83 15.58
C LYS A 8 -6.53 -9.30 15.99
N GLU A 9 -7.61 -10.06 15.90
CA GLU A 9 -7.68 -11.41 16.47
C GLU A 9 -7.04 -12.47 15.57
N ARG A 10 -7.09 -12.31 14.24
CA ARG A 10 -6.56 -13.33 13.30
C ARG A 10 -5.20 -12.98 12.72
N LEU A 11 -4.94 -11.69 12.47
CA LEU A 11 -3.66 -11.25 11.94
C LEU A 11 -2.66 -10.90 13.07
N GLY A 12 -3.14 -10.76 14.31
CA GLY A 12 -2.35 -10.33 15.46
C GLY A 12 -1.96 -8.87 15.35
N PHE A 13 -2.82 -8.07 14.74
CA PHE A 13 -2.50 -6.73 14.29
C PHE A 13 -3.71 -5.80 14.41
N ASP A 14 -3.60 -4.74 15.20
CA ASP A 14 -4.68 -3.75 15.34
C ASP A 14 -4.49 -2.60 14.33
N PRO A 15 -5.42 -2.39 13.37
CA PRO A 15 -5.37 -1.25 12.46
C PRO A 15 -5.37 0.09 13.22
N ALA A 16 -5.98 0.16 14.41
CA ALA A 16 -5.99 1.36 15.23
C ALA A 16 -4.59 1.73 15.73
N ASP A 17 -3.75 0.73 16.05
CA ASP A 17 -2.36 0.97 16.45
C ASP A 17 -1.55 1.57 15.30
N THR A 18 -1.87 1.17 14.06
CA THR A 18 -1.18 1.65 12.86
C THR A 18 -1.65 3.04 12.44
N VAL A 19 -2.94 3.33 12.59
CA VAL A 19 -3.47 4.69 12.50
C VAL A 19 -2.79 5.59 13.53
N ALA A 20 -2.69 5.15 14.78
CA ALA A 20 -2.05 5.92 15.84
C ALA A 20 -0.54 6.12 15.59
N GLU A 21 0.16 5.10 15.10
CA GLU A 21 1.57 5.19 14.69
C GLU A 21 1.74 6.20 13.53
N HIS A 22 0.89 6.13 12.52
CA HIS A 22 0.93 7.05 11.38
C HIS A 22 0.59 8.50 11.79
N GLN A 23 -0.39 8.71 12.66
CA GLN A 23 -0.71 10.02 13.22
C GLN A 23 0.42 10.58 14.08
N ARG A 24 1.17 9.74 14.80
CA ARG A 24 2.39 10.16 15.53
C ARG A 24 3.51 10.56 14.57
N GLU A 25 3.73 9.79 13.51
CA GLU A 25 4.69 10.10 12.44
C GLU A 25 4.34 11.45 11.78
N GLN A 26 3.08 11.68 11.40
CA GLN A 26 2.61 12.94 10.83
C GLN A 26 2.70 14.12 11.82
N ARG A 27 2.38 13.91 13.11
CA ARG A 27 2.54 14.95 14.14
C ARG A 27 4.00 15.32 14.37
N SER A 28 4.91 14.33 14.31
CA SER A 28 6.35 14.57 14.33
C SER A 28 6.82 15.33 13.09
N GLN A 29 6.14 15.14 11.95
CA GLN A 29 6.42 15.90 10.73
C GLN A 29 5.95 17.36 10.82
N HIS A 30 4.69 17.60 11.17
CA HIS A 30 4.18 18.96 11.41
C HIS A 30 4.97 19.71 12.50
N GLY A 31 5.43 19.01 13.54
CA GLY A 31 6.27 19.59 14.59
C GLY A 31 7.64 20.08 14.10
N TYR A 32 8.24 19.43 13.09
CA TYR A 32 9.47 19.94 12.48
C TYR A 32 9.18 21.19 11.64
N GLU A 33 8.08 21.25 10.89
CA GLU A 33 7.72 22.42 10.05
C GLU A 33 7.36 23.64 10.88
N GLU A 34 6.63 23.43 11.99
CA GLU A 34 6.34 24.48 12.96
C GLU A 34 7.64 24.99 13.63
N SER A 35 8.57 24.09 13.93
CA SER A 35 9.89 24.47 14.47
C SER A 35 10.74 25.21 13.43
N LEU A 36 10.67 24.81 12.15
CA LEU A 36 11.40 25.44 11.05
C LEU A 36 10.84 26.84 10.71
N SER A 37 9.51 27.01 10.77
CA SER A 37 8.85 28.30 10.54
C SER A 37 9.11 29.29 11.67
N LYS A 38 9.18 28.83 12.93
CA LYS A 38 9.65 29.64 14.07
C LYS A 38 11.11 30.08 13.93
N PHE A 39 11.97 29.25 13.35
CA PHE A 39 13.38 29.59 13.10
C PHE A 39 13.58 30.55 11.93
N LYS A 40 12.73 30.49 10.89
CA LYS A 40 12.77 31.41 9.75
C LYS A 40 12.23 32.82 10.06
N GLY A 41 11.52 32.99 11.19
CA GLY A 41 10.95 34.27 11.60
C GLY A 41 11.92 35.25 12.30
N GLN A 42 13.21 34.92 12.42
CA GLN A 42 14.19 35.75 13.11
C GLN A 42 15.46 35.93 12.25
N ASN A 43 15.38 36.74 11.20
CA ASN A 43 16.53 37.57 10.79
C ASN A 43 16.09 38.77 9.95
N ALA A 44 16.79 39.88 10.18
CA ALA A 44 16.43 41.25 9.85
C ALA A 44 16.44 41.60 8.35
N ASN A 45 15.48 42.45 7.95
CA ASN A 45 15.60 43.63 7.09
C ASN A 45 14.41 43.74 6.12
N GLY A 46 13.48 44.65 6.43
CA GLY A 46 12.33 44.94 5.59
C GLY A 46 12.71 45.69 4.31
N PHE A 47 12.34 45.13 3.16
CA PHE A 47 12.15 45.81 1.88
C PHE A 47 11.08 45.04 1.08
N PRO A 48 10.17 45.70 0.34
CA PRO A 48 9.17 45.02 -0.48
C PRO A 48 9.75 44.73 -1.87
N GLU A 49 9.60 43.50 -2.37
CA GLU A 49 9.76 43.22 -3.81
C GLU A 49 8.38 43.09 -4.46
N GLU A 50 8.04 44.10 -5.26
CA GLU A 50 7.04 44.01 -6.31
C GLU A 50 7.59 43.14 -7.47
N GLY A 51 6.77 42.22 -7.97
CA GLY A 51 6.97 41.52 -9.24
C GLY A 51 5.81 41.80 -10.20
N PRO A 52 6.04 41.84 -11.53
CA PRO A 52 5.16 42.51 -12.48
C PRO A 52 3.88 41.73 -12.78
N GLY A 53 2.80 42.49 -12.96
CA GLY A 53 1.47 42.00 -13.27
C GLY A 53 1.30 41.46 -14.69
N CYS A 54 0.30 40.59 -14.81
CA CYS A 54 -0.38 40.28 -16.06
C CYS A 54 -1.86 40.65 -15.86
N ASN A 55 -2.25 41.86 -16.28
CA ASN A 55 -3.65 42.27 -16.35
C ASN A 55 -4.28 41.68 -17.62
N GLY A 56 -5.40 40.99 -17.42
CA GLY A 56 -6.29 40.51 -18.48
C GLY A 56 -7.70 40.32 -17.93
N GLU A 57 -8.35 41.42 -17.57
CA GLU A 57 -9.82 41.49 -17.47
C GLU A 57 -10.36 41.51 -18.92
N ILE A 58 -11.50 40.95 -19.33
CA ILE A 58 -12.84 40.98 -18.75
C ILE A 58 -13.62 39.76 -19.29
N GLY A 59 -14.47 39.16 -18.44
CA GLY A 59 -15.49 38.21 -18.88
C GLY A 59 -16.20 37.50 -17.73
N GLU A 60 -16.75 38.23 -16.76
CA GLU A 60 -17.70 37.65 -15.80
C GLU A 60 -18.92 37.10 -16.54
N HIS A 61 -19.19 35.81 -16.43
CA HIS A 61 -20.55 35.29 -16.26
C HIS A 61 -20.51 33.87 -15.66
N ARG A 62 -20.90 33.82 -14.37
CA ARG A 62 -21.51 32.68 -13.64
C ARG A 62 -20.59 31.54 -13.16
N ALA A 63 -19.81 31.81 -12.11
CA ALA A 63 -19.11 30.79 -11.33
C ALA A 63 -20.07 30.07 -10.36
N GLY A 64 -20.39 28.80 -10.67
CA GLY A 64 -21.03 27.87 -9.77
C GLY A 64 -20.11 26.68 -9.46
N ASN A 65 -19.56 26.67 -8.24
CA ASN A 65 -19.18 25.49 -7.47
C ASN A 65 -18.09 24.51 -7.97
N THR A 66 -17.00 24.99 -8.57
CA THR A 66 -15.83 24.12 -8.85
C THR A 66 -14.92 23.95 -7.62
N GLN A 67 -14.68 24.98 -6.80
CA GLN A 67 -13.67 24.93 -5.73
C GLN A 67 -14.02 23.96 -4.58
N ALA A 68 -15.30 23.77 -4.26
CA ALA A 68 -15.76 22.81 -3.25
C ALA A 68 -15.68 21.35 -3.73
N PHE A 69 -15.81 21.12 -5.05
CA PHE A 69 -15.68 19.79 -5.64
C PHE A 69 -14.22 19.31 -5.59
N TRP A 70 -13.25 20.17 -5.90
CA TRP A 70 -11.82 19.88 -5.74
C TRP A 70 -11.42 19.68 -4.28
N GLY A 71 -12.00 20.44 -3.34
CA GLY A 71 -11.75 20.29 -1.90
C GLY A 71 -12.35 19.00 -1.31
N CYS A 72 -13.59 18.66 -1.64
CA CYS A 72 -14.18 17.38 -1.22
C CYS A 72 -13.53 16.18 -1.90
N TRP A 73 -13.12 16.31 -3.17
CA TRP A 73 -12.38 15.27 -3.87
C TRP A 73 -10.98 15.09 -3.27
N ALA A 74 -10.27 16.16 -2.92
CA ALA A 74 -9.00 16.10 -2.19
C ALA A 74 -9.17 15.47 -0.79
N MET A 75 -10.22 15.82 -0.05
CA MET A 75 -10.50 15.22 1.28
C MET A 75 -10.92 13.74 1.17
N PHE A 76 -11.68 13.36 0.13
CA PHE A 76 -12.03 11.96 -0.14
C PHE A 76 -10.83 11.16 -0.63
N ILE A 77 -9.95 11.76 -1.43
CA ILE A 77 -8.68 11.17 -1.88
C ILE A 77 -7.73 11.00 -0.70
N GLU A 78 -7.53 12.02 0.14
CA GLU A 78 -6.68 11.92 1.34
C GLU A 78 -7.18 10.85 2.32
N ALA A 79 -8.50 10.77 2.56
CA ALA A 79 -9.06 9.72 3.42
C ALA A 79 -9.01 8.32 2.79
N HIS A 80 -9.02 8.23 1.44
CA HIS A 80 -8.86 6.97 0.71
C HIS A 80 -7.40 6.53 0.70
N ASP A 81 -6.48 7.46 0.46
CA ASP A 81 -5.03 7.27 0.46
C ASP A 81 -4.52 6.91 1.86
N GLU A 82 -5.08 7.51 2.92
CA GLU A 82 -4.75 7.15 4.30
C GLU A 82 -5.19 5.70 4.60
N ARG A 83 -6.40 5.31 4.19
CA ARG A 83 -6.89 3.93 4.35
C ARG A 83 -6.07 2.93 3.53
N ASP A 84 -5.70 3.28 2.31
CA ASP A 84 -4.87 2.46 1.43
C ASP A 84 -3.43 2.35 1.96
N ALA A 85 -2.89 3.42 2.54
CA ALA A 85 -1.57 3.42 3.19
C ALA A 85 -1.57 2.54 4.44
N ILE A 86 -2.62 2.61 5.28
CA ILE A 86 -2.79 1.73 6.44
C ILE A 86 -2.93 0.28 5.98
N GLN A 87 -3.72 0.01 4.93
CA GLN A 87 -3.88 -1.33 4.37
C GLN A 87 -2.54 -1.86 3.84
N LYS A 88 -1.80 -1.06 3.07
CA LYS A 88 -0.45 -1.38 2.59
C LYS A 88 0.47 -1.72 3.77
N LYS A 89 0.55 -0.86 4.79
CA LYS A 89 1.40 -1.08 5.99
C LYS A 89 1.02 -2.37 6.72
N THR A 90 -0.27 -2.66 6.83
CA THR A 90 -0.81 -3.90 7.41
C THR A 90 -0.37 -5.13 6.63
N PHE A 91 -0.57 -5.12 5.31
CA PHE A 91 -0.23 -6.22 4.43
C PHE A 91 1.28 -6.43 4.36
N THR A 92 2.08 -5.36 4.31
CA THR A 92 3.54 -5.43 4.38
C THR A 92 4.02 -6.09 5.67
N LYS A 93 3.47 -5.71 6.84
CA LYS A 93 3.80 -6.35 8.13
C LYS A 93 3.43 -7.83 8.13
N TRP A 94 2.26 -8.19 7.59
CA TRP A 94 1.85 -9.59 7.48
C TRP A 94 2.75 -10.41 6.56
N VAL A 95 3.06 -9.90 5.37
CA VAL A 95 3.98 -10.55 4.42
C VAL A 95 5.34 -10.77 5.08
N ASN A 96 5.89 -9.75 5.73
CA ASN A 96 7.19 -9.85 6.41
C ASN A 96 7.20 -10.84 7.57
N LYS A 97 6.11 -10.99 8.32
CA LYS A 97 5.96 -12.03 9.37
C LYS A 97 6.23 -13.43 8.83
N HIS A 98 5.79 -13.70 7.59
CA HIS A 98 6.00 -14.98 6.93
C HIS A 98 7.37 -15.04 6.23
N LEU A 99 7.75 -14.01 5.47
CA LEU A 99 9.01 -13.99 4.73
C LEU A 99 10.25 -14.05 5.61
N LYS A 100 10.17 -13.65 6.89
CA LYS A 100 11.25 -13.83 7.87
C LYS A 100 11.70 -15.29 7.98
N LYS A 101 10.80 -16.26 7.79
CA LYS A 101 11.12 -17.70 7.82
C LYS A 101 11.96 -18.15 6.61
N ALA A 102 11.93 -17.38 5.53
CA ALA A 102 12.72 -17.61 4.32
C ALA A 102 13.86 -16.58 4.17
N SER A 103 14.22 -15.86 5.25
CA SER A 103 15.25 -14.82 5.26
C SER A 103 15.05 -13.74 4.19
N ARG A 104 13.77 -13.38 3.92
CA ARG A 104 13.38 -12.36 2.94
C ARG A 104 12.63 -11.21 3.62
N HIS A 105 12.64 -10.05 2.96
CA HIS A 105 12.00 -8.83 3.43
C HIS A 105 11.40 -8.03 2.27
N VAL A 106 10.32 -7.30 2.58
CA VAL A 106 9.63 -6.36 1.71
C VAL A 106 9.57 -5.02 2.42
N GLY A 107 10.18 -3.98 1.83
CA GLY A 107 10.08 -2.60 2.26
C GLY A 107 8.89 -1.90 1.59
N ASP A 108 8.81 -1.98 0.25
CA ASP A 108 7.67 -1.51 -0.51
C ASP A 108 6.93 -2.66 -1.19
N LEU A 109 5.69 -2.89 -0.77
CA LEU A 109 4.83 -3.95 -1.30
C LEU A 109 4.61 -3.87 -2.82
N PHE A 110 4.61 -2.67 -3.41
CA PHE A 110 4.32 -2.48 -4.83
C PHE A 110 5.55 -2.62 -5.71
N GLU A 111 6.75 -2.50 -5.13
CA GLU A 111 8.02 -2.67 -5.84
C GLU A 111 8.62 -4.06 -5.61
N ASP A 112 8.69 -4.50 -4.36
CA ASP A 112 9.43 -5.70 -3.98
C ASP A 112 8.70 -7.00 -4.32
N LEU A 113 7.45 -6.94 -4.80
CA LEU A 113 6.70 -8.10 -5.29
C LEU A 113 6.80 -8.29 -6.81
N ARG A 114 7.29 -7.28 -7.55
CA ARG A 114 7.23 -7.23 -9.01
C ARG A 114 8.05 -8.31 -9.69
N ASP A 115 9.15 -8.74 -9.07
CA ASP A 115 10.02 -9.80 -9.61
C ASP A 115 9.45 -11.22 -9.42
N GLY A 116 8.36 -11.35 -8.66
CA GLY A 116 7.70 -12.60 -8.31
C GLY A 116 8.43 -13.46 -7.27
N HIS A 117 9.68 -13.18 -6.93
CA HIS A 117 10.44 -14.03 -6.02
C HIS A 117 9.92 -13.96 -4.58
N ASN A 118 9.52 -12.78 -4.11
CA ASN A 118 8.90 -12.62 -2.79
C ASN A 118 7.54 -13.29 -2.72
N LEU A 119 6.73 -13.23 -3.79
CA LEU A 119 5.45 -13.93 -3.88
C LEU A 119 5.63 -15.44 -3.81
N ILE A 120 6.55 -16.00 -4.59
CA ILE A 120 6.84 -17.44 -4.56
C ILE A 120 7.26 -17.86 -3.15
N SER A 121 8.20 -17.13 -2.54
CA SER A 121 8.69 -17.47 -1.18
C SER A 121 7.60 -17.40 -0.12
N LEU A 122 6.69 -16.43 -0.24
CA LEU A 122 5.54 -16.31 0.63
C LEU A 122 4.63 -17.54 0.50
N LEU A 123 4.33 -17.97 -0.74
CA LEU A 123 3.48 -19.13 -1.00
C LEU A 123 4.13 -20.43 -0.52
N GLU A 124 5.44 -20.60 -0.70
CA GLU A 124 6.18 -21.75 -0.15
C GLU A 124 6.09 -21.80 1.37
N VAL A 125 6.30 -20.66 2.05
CA VAL A 125 6.21 -20.59 3.52
C VAL A 125 4.79 -20.86 4.03
N LEU A 126 3.76 -20.42 3.30
CA LEU A 126 2.36 -20.59 3.71
C LEU A 126 1.84 -22.01 3.44
N SER A 127 2.26 -22.63 2.35
CA SER A 127 1.79 -23.96 1.93
C SER A 127 2.68 -25.11 2.39
N GLY A 128 3.96 -24.85 2.66
CA GLY A 128 4.97 -25.88 2.89
C GLY A 128 5.44 -26.60 1.62
N GLU A 129 5.01 -26.17 0.44
CA GLU A 129 5.38 -26.75 -0.86
C GLU A 129 6.47 -25.93 -1.54
N HIS A 130 7.34 -26.59 -2.30
CA HIS A 130 8.39 -25.92 -3.08
C HIS A 130 7.88 -25.57 -4.47
N LEU A 131 8.14 -24.33 -4.93
CA LEU A 131 7.67 -23.83 -6.22
C LEU A 131 8.86 -23.59 -7.17
N PRO A 132 8.68 -23.79 -8.49
CA PRO A 132 9.70 -23.46 -9.48
C PRO A 132 9.96 -21.95 -9.54
N ARG A 133 11.19 -21.58 -9.93
CA ARG A 133 11.66 -20.19 -10.02
C ARG A 133 12.51 -20.01 -11.26
N GLU A 134 12.13 -19.06 -12.10
CA GLU A 134 12.95 -18.63 -13.21
C GLU A 134 14.06 -17.71 -12.73
N ARG A 135 15.25 -17.90 -13.31
CA ARG A 135 16.43 -17.11 -13.01
C ARG A 135 16.61 -16.06 -14.10
N GLY A 136 16.65 -14.79 -13.71
CA GLY A 136 16.93 -13.69 -14.62
C GLY A 136 16.36 -12.38 -14.11
N ARG A 137 16.77 -11.28 -14.75
CA ARG A 137 16.36 -9.91 -14.35
C ARG A 137 15.52 -9.19 -15.40
N MET A 138 15.36 -9.77 -16.59
CA MET A 138 14.49 -9.19 -17.61
C MET A 138 13.02 -9.33 -17.22
N ARG A 139 12.18 -8.39 -17.68
CA ARG A 139 10.72 -8.39 -17.47
C ARG A 139 10.07 -9.74 -17.81
N PHE A 140 10.56 -10.44 -18.83
CA PHE A 140 10.10 -11.79 -19.16
C PHE A 140 10.21 -12.78 -17.99
N HIS A 141 11.33 -12.79 -17.27
CA HIS A 141 11.53 -13.67 -16.11
C HIS A 141 10.64 -13.25 -14.93
N MET A 142 10.45 -11.94 -14.73
CA MET A 142 9.54 -11.42 -13.71
C MET A 142 8.11 -11.88 -13.97
N LEU A 143 7.63 -11.72 -15.21
CA LEU A 143 6.32 -12.20 -15.64
C LEU A 143 6.16 -13.70 -15.39
N GLN A 144 7.17 -14.50 -15.73
CA GLN A 144 7.12 -15.94 -15.53
C GLN A 144 7.08 -16.31 -14.05
N ASN A 145 7.89 -15.66 -13.20
CA ASN A 145 7.87 -15.88 -11.75
C ASN A 145 6.53 -15.52 -11.13
N VAL A 146 5.96 -14.36 -11.50
CA VAL A 146 4.62 -13.97 -11.03
C VAL A 146 3.58 -14.95 -11.57
N GLN A 147 3.65 -15.34 -12.84
CA GLN A 147 2.69 -16.27 -13.44
C GLN A 147 2.67 -17.62 -12.72
N MET A 148 3.83 -18.17 -12.38
CA MET A 148 3.94 -19.39 -11.57
C MET A 148 3.27 -19.26 -10.20
N ALA A 149 3.42 -18.12 -9.54
CA ALA A 149 2.73 -17.85 -8.27
C ALA A 149 1.20 -17.81 -8.45
N LEU A 150 0.71 -17.15 -9.50
CA LEU A 150 -0.73 -17.08 -9.79
C LEU A 150 -1.31 -18.46 -10.18
N ASP A 151 -0.57 -19.26 -10.95
CA ASP A 151 -0.99 -20.60 -11.33
C ASP A 151 -1.02 -21.55 -10.15
N PHE A 152 -0.08 -21.43 -9.21
CA PHE A 152 -0.14 -22.15 -7.95
C PHE A 152 -1.43 -21.84 -7.17
N LEU A 153 -1.82 -20.56 -7.08
CA LEU A 153 -3.06 -20.16 -6.42
C LEU A 153 -4.30 -20.77 -7.11
N ARG A 154 -4.34 -20.75 -8.46
CA ARG A 154 -5.42 -21.39 -9.24
C ARG A 154 -5.46 -22.91 -9.04
N TYR A 155 -4.29 -23.55 -8.98
CA TYR A 155 -4.16 -24.97 -8.69
C TYR A 155 -4.74 -25.32 -7.31
N LYS A 156 -4.49 -24.48 -6.30
CA LYS A 156 -5.10 -24.54 -4.96
C LYS A 156 -6.59 -24.15 -4.93
N LYS A 157 -7.24 -23.97 -6.09
CA LYS A 157 -8.66 -23.59 -6.26
C LYS A 157 -9.01 -22.21 -5.72
N ILE A 158 -8.03 -21.31 -5.63
CA ILE A 158 -8.24 -19.92 -5.24
C ILE A 158 -8.65 -19.13 -6.49
N LYS A 159 -9.78 -18.42 -6.38
CA LYS A 159 -10.30 -17.61 -7.49
C LYS A 159 -9.60 -16.25 -7.53
N LEU A 160 -8.81 -16.02 -8.58
CA LEU A 160 -8.21 -14.73 -8.89
C LEU A 160 -9.13 -14.00 -9.89
N VAL A 161 -9.83 -12.97 -9.43
CA VAL A 161 -10.73 -12.19 -10.30
C VAL A 161 -9.95 -10.99 -10.85
N ASN A 162 -9.74 -10.98 -12.16
CA ASN A 162 -9.15 -9.85 -12.87
C ASN A 162 -7.74 -9.45 -12.38
N ILE A 163 -6.92 -10.44 -11.99
CA ILE A 163 -5.51 -10.23 -11.65
C ILE A 163 -4.66 -11.03 -12.64
N ARG A 164 -3.78 -10.34 -13.37
CA ARG A 164 -2.81 -10.92 -14.29
C ARG A 164 -1.38 -10.72 -13.79
N ALA A 165 -0.44 -11.41 -14.42
CA ALA A 165 0.97 -11.29 -14.06
C ALA A 165 1.51 -9.90 -14.38
N GLU A 166 1.09 -9.31 -15.50
CA GLU A 166 1.51 -7.97 -15.93
C GLU A 166 1.15 -6.90 -14.89
N ASP A 167 -0.04 -6.99 -14.30
CA ASP A 167 -0.51 -6.04 -13.29
C ASP A 167 0.41 -5.98 -12.07
N ILE A 168 0.95 -7.12 -11.67
CA ILE A 168 1.86 -7.23 -10.54
C ILE A 168 3.28 -6.80 -10.93
N VAL A 169 3.76 -7.20 -12.12
CA VAL A 169 5.08 -6.78 -12.62
C VAL A 169 5.15 -5.28 -12.87
N ASP A 170 4.03 -4.65 -13.25
CA ASP A 170 3.93 -3.20 -13.40
C ASP A 170 3.68 -2.46 -12.09
N GLY A 171 3.50 -3.19 -10.98
CA GLY A 171 3.35 -2.61 -9.65
C GLY A 171 2.00 -1.93 -9.42
N ASN A 172 0.92 -2.39 -10.07
CA ASN A 172 -0.42 -1.82 -9.89
C ASN A 172 -0.84 -1.94 -8.41
N PRO A 173 -0.98 -0.82 -7.66
CA PRO A 173 -1.22 -0.87 -6.22
C PRO A 173 -2.49 -1.62 -5.85
N LYS A 174 -3.59 -1.33 -6.55
CA LYS A 174 -4.91 -1.89 -6.26
C LYS A 174 -4.94 -3.41 -6.49
N LEU A 175 -4.38 -3.87 -7.61
CA LEU A 175 -4.35 -5.29 -7.94
C LEU A 175 -3.35 -6.06 -7.08
N THR A 176 -2.24 -5.43 -6.68
CA THR A 176 -1.27 -6.01 -5.74
C THR A 176 -1.88 -6.18 -4.35
N LEU A 177 -2.57 -5.17 -3.82
CA LEU A 177 -3.32 -5.27 -2.56
C LEU A 177 -4.40 -6.35 -2.64
N GLY A 178 -5.15 -6.39 -3.75
CA GLY A 178 -6.15 -7.42 -4.02
C GLY A 178 -5.57 -8.84 -3.98
N LEU A 179 -4.41 -9.04 -4.61
CA LEU A 179 -3.71 -10.34 -4.60
C LEU A 179 -3.30 -10.76 -3.19
N ILE A 180 -2.64 -9.87 -2.44
CA ILE A 180 -2.20 -10.17 -1.07
C ILE A 180 -3.40 -10.44 -0.16
N TRP A 181 -4.47 -9.68 -0.30
CA TRP A 181 -5.73 -9.92 0.41
C TRP A 181 -6.30 -11.32 0.11
N THR A 182 -6.35 -11.74 -1.15
CA THR A 182 -6.80 -13.08 -1.54
C THR A 182 -5.94 -14.17 -0.89
N ILE A 183 -4.61 -14.00 -0.86
CA ILE A 183 -3.69 -14.94 -0.21
C ILE A 183 -3.96 -15.02 1.31
N ILE A 184 -4.09 -13.87 1.98
CA ILE A 184 -4.39 -13.78 3.41
C ILE A 184 -5.69 -14.53 3.72
N LEU A 185 -6.77 -14.21 3.00
CA LEU A 185 -8.08 -14.83 3.21
C LEU A 185 -7.98 -16.35 3.12
N HIS A 186 -7.32 -16.87 2.09
CA HIS A 186 -7.23 -18.32 1.90
C HIS A 186 -6.44 -19.00 3.03
N PHE A 187 -5.22 -18.55 3.31
CA PHE A 187 -4.32 -19.28 4.21
C PHE A 187 -4.58 -19.03 5.69
N GLN A 188 -5.18 -17.89 6.07
CA GLN A 188 -5.53 -17.64 7.47
C GLN A 188 -6.92 -18.15 7.85
N VAL A 189 -7.92 -18.02 6.96
CA VAL A 189 -9.29 -18.47 7.29
C VAL A 189 -9.36 -19.99 7.27
N SER A 190 -8.66 -20.65 6.35
CA SER A 190 -8.62 -22.13 6.26
C SER A 190 -7.89 -22.77 7.43
N ASN A 191 -6.75 -22.22 7.87
CA ASN A 191 -6.02 -22.77 9.02
C ASN A 191 -6.76 -22.58 10.35
N SER A 192 -7.63 -21.57 10.45
CA SER A 192 -8.47 -21.37 11.65
C SER A 192 -9.55 -22.45 11.81
N ALA A 193 -9.95 -23.12 10.72
CA ALA A 193 -10.95 -24.19 10.75
C ALA A 193 -10.36 -25.55 11.15
N PHE A 194 -9.03 -25.71 11.11
CA PHE A 194 -8.35 -26.97 11.39
C PHE A 194 -7.86 -27.09 12.85
N CYS A 195 -7.95 -26.02 13.66
CA CYS A 195 -7.62 -26.04 15.09
C CYS A 195 -8.89 -26.22 15.96
N LYS A 196 -9.70 -27.22 15.63
CA LYS A 196 -10.77 -27.77 16.49
C LYS A 196 -10.77 -29.29 16.37
N THR A 197 -9.73 -29.92 16.90
CA THR A 197 -9.65 -31.34 17.25
C THR A 197 -8.52 -31.50 18.24
#